data_AF-A0A6L9IW04-F1
#
_entry.id   AF-A0A6L9IW04-F1
#
_cell.length_a   1.000
_cell.length_b   1.000
_cell.length_c   1.000
_cell.angle_alpha   90.00
_cell.angle_beta   90.00
_cell.angle_gamma   90.00
#
_symmetry.space_group_name_H-M   'P 1'
#
loop_
_entity.id
_entity.type
_entity.pdbx_description
1 polymer ?
#
loop_
_entity_poly.entity_id
_entity_poly.type
_entity_poly.pdbx_seq_one_letter_code
_entity_poly.pdbx_strand_id
1 'polypeptide(L)'
;MVRQPVPKNIQDELLFRSGKRCCICFGLNNDLSVKTYGQIAHLNKNTTYNDLDNLAYLCPDHYGIHETGDLSAPRLTIGQVKHYRAALYAAMEQQRRRATWPEGMSVPLLDCVNVNGDGVRLTDRIPTLSLVARVQPSGDERWLHIETFMRPALSLGFRVRAWKQQDAVDLLATLRVGKRGTSLHGPRADGQTGDVVYVWHEGDEHRLSIATGVAQTALAIHARLTPEAANALADYLQQTGFAPVPQNDAEPA
;
A
#
# COMPACT_ATOMS: atom_id res chain seq x y z
N MET A 1 -24.32 -20.66 -17.28
CA MET A 1 -24.49 -19.96 -15.99
C MET A 1 -23.99 -18.54 -16.17
N VAL A 2 -24.79 -17.52 -15.85
CA VAL A 2 -24.42 -16.12 -16.09
C VAL A 2 -23.31 -15.73 -15.10
N ARG A 3 -22.14 -15.35 -15.63
CA ARG A 3 -21.00 -14.89 -14.83
C ARG A 3 -21.41 -13.62 -14.10
N GLN A 4 -21.40 -13.62 -12.76
CA GLN A 4 -21.63 -12.38 -12.02
C GLN A 4 -20.41 -11.47 -12.17
N PRO A 5 -20.60 -10.17 -12.44
CA PRO A 5 -19.50 -9.24 -12.55
C PRO A 5 -18.86 -9.06 -11.17
N VAL A 6 -17.52 -9.09 -11.14
CA VAL A 6 -16.77 -8.71 -9.94
C VAL A 6 -17.05 -7.24 -9.63
N PRO A 7 -17.31 -6.84 -8.39
CA PRO A 7 -17.49 -5.43 -8.04
C PRO A 7 -16.29 -4.57 -8.48
N LYS A 8 -16.55 -3.36 -9.00
CA LYS A 8 -15.51 -2.51 -9.60
C LYS A 8 -14.34 -2.22 -8.65
N ASN A 9 -14.62 -1.90 -7.39
CA ASN A 9 -13.60 -1.66 -6.36
C ASN A 9 -12.66 -2.86 -6.13
N ILE A 10 -13.18 -4.09 -6.24
CA ILE A 10 -12.39 -5.32 -6.12
C ILE A 10 -11.56 -5.55 -7.39
N GLN A 11 -12.12 -5.27 -8.57
CA GLN A 11 -11.36 -5.31 -9.82
C GLN A 11 -10.18 -4.34 -9.79
N ASP A 12 -10.42 -3.08 -9.42
CA ASP A 12 -9.40 -2.04 -9.38
C ASP A 12 -8.25 -2.44 -8.43
N GLU A 13 -8.59 -2.95 -7.23
CA GLU A 13 -7.60 -3.45 -6.26
C GLU A 13 -6.79 -4.64 -6.80
N LEU A 14 -7.45 -5.62 -7.43
CA LEU A 14 -6.79 -6.78 -8.02
C LEU A 14 -5.82 -6.37 -9.16
N LEU A 15 -6.25 -5.46 -10.03
CA LEU A 15 -5.46 -4.97 -11.15
C LEU A 15 -4.28 -4.11 -10.68
N PHE A 16 -4.47 -3.32 -9.61
CA PHE A 16 -3.39 -2.57 -8.97
C PHE A 16 -2.34 -3.49 -8.34
N ARG A 17 -2.78 -4.50 -7.56
CA ARG A 17 -1.87 -5.47 -6.91
C ARG A 17 -1.05 -6.26 -7.92
N SER A 18 -1.70 -6.72 -9.00
CA SER A 18 -1.06 -7.48 -10.07
C SER A 18 -0.26 -6.61 -11.04
N GLY A 19 -0.53 -5.30 -11.10
CA GLY A 19 0.00 -4.43 -12.15
C GLY A 19 -0.36 -4.91 -13.55
N LYS A 20 -1.56 -5.49 -13.73
CA LYS A 20 -2.02 -6.16 -14.96
C LYS A 20 -1.03 -7.22 -15.50
N ARG A 21 -0.38 -7.97 -14.62
CA ARG A 21 0.51 -9.10 -14.98
C ARG A 21 -0.12 -10.43 -14.58
N CYS A 22 0.16 -11.45 -15.37
CA CYS A 22 -0.30 -12.81 -15.09
C CYS A 22 0.58 -13.44 -14.02
N CYS A 23 -0.01 -13.86 -12.89
CA CYS A 23 0.75 -14.49 -11.82
C CYS A 23 1.39 -15.83 -12.25
N ILE A 24 0.77 -16.57 -13.17
CA ILE A 24 1.32 -17.85 -13.65
C ILE A 24 2.53 -17.61 -14.57
N CYS A 25 2.45 -16.66 -15.50
CA CYS A 25 3.60 -16.26 -16.33
C CYS A 25 4.79 -15.86 -15.46
N PHE A 26 4.53 -15.09 -14.40
CA PHE A 26 5.55 -14.70 -13.43
C PHE A 26 6.12 -15.91 -12.68
N GLY A 27 5.26 -16.75 -12.11
CA GLY A 27 5.70 -17.90 -11.30
C GLY A 27 6.50 -18.95 -12.07
N LEU A 28 6.20 -19.14 -13.36
CA LEU A 28 6.90 -20.12 -14.20
C LEU A 28 8.13 -19.55 -14.91
N ASN A 29 8.05 -18.30 -15.39
CA ASN A 29 9.04 -17.75 -16.32
C ASN A 29 9.63 -16.40 -15.87
N ASN A 30 9.28 -15.92 -14.67
CA ASN A 30 9.60 -14.57 -14.20
C ASN A 30 9.15 -13.45 -15.16
N ASP A 31 8.11 -13.73 -15.95
CA ASP A 31 7.61 -12.81 -16.96
C ASP A 31 6.77 -11.70 -16.32
N LEU A 32 7.36 -10.50 -16.29
CA LEU A 32 6.78 -9.27 -15.77
C LEU A 32 6.17 -8.37 -16.86
N SER A 33 5.93 -8.89 -18.07
CA SER A 33 5.26 -8.12 -19.12
C SER A 33 3.78 -7.88 -18.79
N VAL A 34 3.30 -6.68 -19.07
CA VAL A 34 1.89 -6.31 -18.91
C VAL A 34 1.05 -7.11 -19.89
N LYS A 35 -0.05 -7.70 -19.40
CA LYS A 35 -0.96 -8.54 -20.18
C LYS A 35 -2.22 -7.76 -20.50
N THR A 36 -2.19 -6.92 -21.53
CA THR A 36 -3.30 -6.00 -21.88
C THR A 36 -4.66 -6.70 -22.03
N TYR A 37 -4.66 -7.91 -22.58
CA TYR A 37 -5.87 -8.72 -22.82
C TYR A 37 -6.13 -9.76 -21.72
N GLY A 38 -5.50 -9.62 -20.54
CA GLY A 38 -5.74 -10.54 -19.44
C GLY A 38 -7.15 -10.42 -18.85
N GLN A 39 -7.58 -11.48 -18.18
CA GLN A 39 -8.91 -11.64 -17.60
C GLN A 39 -8.83 -12.02 -16.12
N ILE A 40 -9.88 -11.68 -15.38
CA ILE A 40 -10.02 -12.04 -13.96
C ILE A 40 -10.65 -13.42 -13.85
N ALA A 41 -9.92 -14.37 -13.26
CA ALA A 41 -10.36 -15.74 -13.00
C ALA A 41 -10.75 -15.93 -11.53
N HIS A 42 -11.87 -16.63 -11.30
CA HIS A 42 -12.24 -17.17 -10.00
C HIS A 42 -11.56 -18.53 -9.81
N LEU A 43 -10.64 -18.63 -8.86
CA LEU A 43 -9.81 -19.83 -8.66
C LEU A 43 -10.64 -21.06 -8.28
N ASN A 44 -11.68 -20.89 -7.47
CA ASN A 44 -12.59 -21.96 -7.09
C ASN A 44 -13.73 -22.22 -8.11
N LYS A 45 -13.73 -21.53 -9.27
CA LYS A 45 -14.78 -21.55 -10.30
C LYS A 45 -16.17 -21.10 -9.83
N ASN A 46 -16.31 -20.62 -8.60
CA ASN A 46 -17.56 -20.06 -8.08
C ASN A 46 -17.58 -18.55 -8.32
N THR A 47 -18.38 -18.13 -9.30
CA THR A 47 -18.50 -16.72 -9.73
C THR A 47 -19.23 -15.82 -8.72
N THR A 48 -19.83 -16.37 -7.68
CA THR A 48 -20.48 -15.60 -6.61
C THR A 48 -19.51 -15.18 -5.51
N TYR A 49 -18.34 -15.83 -5.42
CA TYR A 49 -17.35 -15.56 -4.37
C TYR A 49 -16.26 -14.61 -4.87
N ASN A 50 -16.49 -13.31 -4.69
CA ASN A 50 -15.64 -12.23 -5.21
C ASN A 50 -14.54 -11.76 -4.22
N ASP A 51 -14.09 -12.63 -3.33
CA ASP A 51 -12.96 -12.33 -2.44
C ASP A 51 -11.66 -12.21 -3.25
N LEU A 52 -10.81 -11.23 -2.92
CA LEU A 52 -9.49 -11.07 -3.54
C LEU A 52 -8.65 -12.35 -3.43
N ASP A 53 -8.79 -13.12 -2.35
CA ASP A 53 -8.07 -14.39 -2.21
C ASP A 53 -8.54 -15.46 -3.21
N ASN A 54 -9.75 -15.33 -3.75
CA ASN A 54 -10.30 -16.21 -4.78
C ASN A 54 -10.09 -15.70 -6.22
N LEU A 55 -9.53 -14.50 -6.41
CA LEU A 55 -9.41 -13.88 -7.74
C LEU A 55 -7.95 -13.81 -8.22
N ALA A 56 -7.71 -14.04 -9.51
CA ALA A 56 -6.41 -13.84 -10.13
C ALA A 56 -6.54 -13.17 -11.50
N TYR A 57 -5.61 -12.28 -11.84
CA TYR A 57 -5.49 -11.73 -13.19
C TYR A 57 -4.57 -12.62 -14.02
N LEU A 58 -5.07 -13.18 -15.12
CA LEU A 58 -4.35 -14.14 -15.97
C LEU A 58 -4.32 -13.67 -17.42
N CYS A 59 -3.25 -13.99 -18.15
CA CYS A 59 -3.23 -13.81 -19.61
C CYS A 59 -4.21 -14.79 -20.28
N PRO A 60 -4.65 -14.54 -21.53
CA PRO A 60 -5.58 -15.42 -22.23
C PRO A 60 -5.19 -16.90 -22.20
N ASP A 61 -3.90 -17.22 -22.40
CA ASP A 61 -3.41 -18.60 -22.43
C ASP A 61 -3.63 -19.31 -21.09
N HIS A 62 -3.17 -18.69 -20.00
CA HIS A 62 -3.30 -19.27 -18.67
C HIS A 62 -4.74 -19.21 -18.13
N TYR A 63 -5.51 -18.20 -18.54
CA TYR A 63 -6.94 -18.13 -18.25
C TYR A 63 -7.68 -19.31 -18.89
N GLY A 64 -7.41 -19.57 -20.17
CA GLY A 64 -7.96 -20.71 -20.91
C GLY A 64 -7.64 -22.03 -20.21
N ILE A 65 -6.36 -22.29 -19.92
CA ILE A 65 -5.90 -23.51 -19.22
C ILE A 65 -6.64 -23.69 -17.88
N HIS A 66 -6.81 -22.61 -17.11
CA HIS A 66 -7.49 -22.65 -15.82
C HIS A 66 -9.00 -22.94 -15.95
N GLU A 67 -9.67 -22.29 -16.90
CA GLU A 67 -11.11 -22.46 -17.13
C GLU A 67 -11.44 -23.85 -17.70
N THR A 68 -10.78 -24.23 -18.80
CA THR A 68 -11.10 -25.45 -19.56
C THR A 68 -10.45 -26.69 -18.95
N GLY A 69 -9.39 -26.53 -18.16
CA GLY A 69 -8.69 -27.65 -17.51
C GLY A 69 -8.12 -28.63 -18.52
N ASP A 70 -7.45 -28.10 -19.55
CA ASP A 70 -6.83 -28.88 -20.63
C ASP A 70 -6.08 -30.08 -20.05
N LEU A 71 -6.52 -31.29 -20.42
CA LEU A 71 -6.08 -32.57 -19.85
C LEU A 71 -4.64 -32.91 -20.23
N SER A 72 -4.06 -32.16 -21.18
CA SER A 72 -2.74 -32.39 -21.73
C SER A 72 -1.61 -31.62 -21.03
N ALA A 73 -1.93 -30.60 -20.22
CA ALA A 73 -0.96 -29.84 -19.44
C ALA A 73 -0.98 -30.24 -17.95
N PRO A 74 0.17 -30.21 -17.24
CA PRO A 74 0.20 -30.38 -15.79
C PRO A 74 -0.72 -29.35 -15.13
N ARG A 75 -1.79 -29.83 -14.48
CA ARG A 75 -2.78 -28.94 -13.87
C ARG A 75 -2.16 -28.16 -12.72
N LEU A 76 -2.13 -26.84 -12.87
CA LEU A 76 -1.80 -25.96 -11.76
C LEU A 76 -2.91 -26.03 -10.72
N THR A 77 -2.53 -26.39 -9.50
CA THR A 77 -3.45 -26.38 -8.36
C THR A 77 -3.77 -24.94 -7.94
N ILE A 78 -4.93 -24.73 -7.31
CA ILE A 78 -5.30 -23.43 -6.72
C ILE A 78 -4.20 -22.95 -5.76
N GLY A 79 -3.59 -23.86 -4.99
CA GLY A 79 -2.48 -23.55 -4.08
C GLY A 79 -1.27 -22.96 -4.81
N GLN A 80 -0.85 -23.56 -5.93
CA GLN A 80 0.24 -23.03 -6.76
C GLN A 80 -0.10 -21.66 -7.33
N VAL A 81 -1.32 -21.47 -7.85
CA VAL A 81 -1.73 -20.16 -8.40
C VAL A 81 -1.74 -19.09 -7.31
N LYS A 82 -2.22 -19.41 -6.09
CA LYS A 82 -2.15 -18.52 -4.94
C LYS A 82 -0.72 -18.17 -4.56
N HIS A 83 0.18 -19.16 -4.56
CA HIS A 83 1.60 -18.96 -4.26
C HIS A 83 2.25 -18.01 -5.27
N TYR A 84 2.07 -18.26 -6.57
CA TYR A 84 2.60 -17.39 -7.62
C TYR A 84 1.99 -15.98 -7.58
N ARG A 85 0.69 -15.86 -7.26
CA ARG A 85 0.01 -14.57 -7.09
C ARG A 85 0.61 -13.78 -5.93
N ALA A 86 0.84 -14.42 -4.78
CA ALA A 86 1.48 -13.77 -3.64
C ALA A 86 2.90 -13.29 -3.98
N ALA A 87 3.69 -14.12 -4.67
CA ALA A 87 5.03 -13.76 -5.12
C ALA A 87 5.01 -12.59 -6.12
N LEU A 88 4.09 -12.59 -7.10
CA LEU A 88 3.91 -11.47 -8.03
C LEU A 88 3.57 -10.18 -7.28
N TYR A 89 2.66 -10.24 -6.31
CA TYR A 89 2.26 -9.06 -5.55
C TYR A 89 3.42 -8.49 -4.74
N ALA A 90 4.24 -9.34 -4.14
CA ALA A 90 5.46 -8.92 -3.46
C ALA A 90 6.47 -8.25 -4.42
N ALA A 91 6.67 -8.82 -5.62
CA ALA A 91 7.54 -8.25 -6.63
C ALA A 91 7.04 -6.89 -7.15
N MET A 92 5.74 -6.77 -7.40
CA MET A 92 5.11 -5.49 -7.80
C MET A 92 5.20 -4.44 -6.70
N GLU A 93 5.04 -4.85 -5.44
CA GLU A 93 5.26 -3.97 -4.30
C GLU A 93 6.71 -3.50 -4.23
N GLN A 94 7.67 -4.41 -4.39
CA GLN A 94 9.09 -4.06 -4.41
C GLN A 94 9.43 -3.12 -5.57
N GLN A 95 8.85 -3.33 -6.76
CA GLN A 95 9.05 -2.44 -7.90
C GLN A 95 8.49 -1.04 -7.61
N ARG A 96 7.32 -0.93 -6.98
CA ARG A 96 6.76 0.35 -6.53
C ARG A 96 7.66 1.04 -5.50
N ARG A 97 8.23 0.28 -4.55
CA ARG A 97 9.20 0.80 -3.56
C ARG A 97 10.45 1.36 -4.25
N ARG A 98 11.05 0.61 -5.19
CA ARG A 98 12.25 1.06 -5.91
C ARG A 98 11.99 2.31 -6.74
N ALA A 99 10.85 2.38 -7.43
CA ALA A 99 10.49 3.56 -8.20
C ALA A 99 10.26 4.81 -7.32
N THR A 100 10.02 4.63 -6.03
CA THR A 100 9.76 5.73 -5.08
C THR A 100 10.95 6.03 -4.17
N TRP A 101 12.08 5.33 -4.26
CA TRP A 101 13.22 5.56 -3.38
C TRP A 101 14.44 6.06 -4.16
N PRO A 102 15.12 7.12 -3.71
CA PRO A 102 16.29 7.63 -4.41
C PRO A 102 17.50 6.72 -4.16
N GLU A 103 17.92 5.98 -5.19
CA GLU A 103 19.15 5.17 -5.14
C GLU A 103 20.40 6.06 -5.04
N GLY A 104 21.33 5.70 -4.16
CA GLY A 104 22.59 6.42 -3.98
C GLY A 104 22.48 7.77 -3.25
N MET A 105 21.30 8.14 -2.75
CA MET A 105 21.10 9.37 -1.98
C MET A 105 21.05 9.09 -0.47
N SER A 106 21.76 9.91 0.31
CA SER A 106 21.62 9.90 1.77
C SER A 106 20.27 10.52 2.14
N VAL A 107 19.41 9.73 2.79
CA VAL A 107 18.12 10.19 3.29
C VAL A 107 18.15 10.37 4.82
N PRO A 108 17.51 11.43 5.36
CA PRO A 108 17.45 11.67 6.80
C PRO A 108 16.86 10.49 7.57
N LEU A 109 17.44 10.16 8.72
CA LEU A 109 16.86 9.24 9.70
C LEU A 109 16.18 10.06 10.78
N LEU A 110 14.85 9.97 10.85
CA LEU A 110 14.05 10.59 11.90
C LEU A 110 14.02 9.65 13.11
N ASP A 111 14.78 10.01 14.14
CA ASP A 111 14.94 9.24 15.37
C ASP A 111 14.60 10.03 16.64
N CYS A 112 14.44 11.34 16.54
CA CYS A 112 13.98 12.18 17.63
C CYS A 112 12.46 12.33 17.58
N VAL A 113 11.78 11.89 18.63
CA VAL A 113 10.32 11.89 18.74
C VAL A 113 9.86 12.92 19.77
N ASN A 114 8.87 13.73 19.42
CA ASN A 114 8.14 14.58 20.36
C ASN A 114 6.64 14.46 20.09
N VAL A 115 5.93 13.83 21.01
CA VAL A 115 4.47 13.69 20.97
C VAL A 115 3.85 14.72 21.92
N ASN A 116 2.87 15.47 21.43
CA ASN A 116 2.04 16.34 22.25
C ASN A 116 0.57 16.20 21.84
N GLY A 117 -0.34 16.86 22.57
CA GLY A 117 -1.78 16.76 22.31
C GLY A 117 -2.20 17.18 20.88
N ASP A 118 -1.36 17.98 20.21
CA ASP A 118 -1.64 18.53 18.89
C ASP A 118 -1.00 17.74 17.74
N GLY A 119 -0.12 16.77 18.01
CA GLY A 119 0.59 16.04 16.96
C GLY A 119 1.78 15.21 17.42
N VAL A 120 2.38 14.51 16.45
CA VAL A 120 3.70 13.88 16.60
C VAL A 120 4.70 14.58 15.69
N ARG A 121 5.80 15.05 16.29
CA ARG A 121 6.94 15.61 15.59
C ARG A 121 8.08 14.59 15.57
N LEU A 122 8.58 14.32 14.38
CA LEU A 122 9.74 13.47 14.12
C LEU A 122 10.84 14.33 13.49
N THR A 123 12.05 14.29 14.03
CA THR A 123 13.20 15.04 13.49
C THR A 123 14.42 14.16 13.38
N ASP A 124 15.32 14.49 12.44
CA ASP A 124 16.67 13.94 12.44
C ASP A 124 17.59 14.67 13.43
N ARG A 125 18.69 14.00 13.84
CA ARG A 125 19.65 14.54 14.83
C ARG A 125 20.32 15.83 14.39
N ILE A 126 20.66 15.90 13.11
CA ILE A 126 21.09 17.14 12.47
C ILE A 126 19.81 17.68 11.87
N PRO A 127 19.17 18.75 12.38
CA PRO A 127 17.78 19.10 12.06
C PRO A 127 17.62 19.58 10.61
N THR A 128 17.85 18.71 9.64
CA THR A 128 17.73 18.94 8.21
C THR A 128 16.29 18.71 7.77
N LEU A 129 15.58 17.78 8.43
CA LEU A 129 14.18 17.47 8.18
C LEU A 129 13.41 17.31 9.51
N SER A 130 12.35 18.10 9.67
CA SER A 130 11.33 17.90 10.68
C SER A 130 10.00 17.55 10.01
N LEU A 131 9.36 16.48 10.46
CA LEU A 131 8.02 16.09 10.08
C LEU A 131 7.09 16.30 11.27
N VAL A 132 5.93 16.91 11.05
CA VAL A 132 4.87 17.05 12.05
C VAL A 132 3.60 16.45 11.48
N ALA A 133 3.11 15.39 12.09
CA ALA A 133 1.86 14.75 11.73
C ALA A 133 0.75 15.12 12.73
N ARG A 134 -0.40 15.55 12.22
CA ARG A 134 -1.59 15.90 13.00
C ARG A 134 -2.82 15.23 12.40
N VAL A 135 -3.70 14.70 13.25
CA VAL A 135 -5.01 14.20 12.84
C VAL A 135 -6.05 15.29 13.04
N GLN A 136 -6.77 15.61 11.97
CA GLN A 136 -7.83 16.63 11.96
C GLN A 136 -9.16 16.00 11.55
N PRO A 137 -10.25 16.20 12.33
CA PRO A 137 -11.58 15.78 11.91
C PRO A 137 -12.09 16.70 10.78
N SER A 138 -12.79 16.10 9.81
CA SER A 138 -13.51 16.82 8.75
C SER A 138 -14.82 16.11 8.46
N GLY A 139 -15.89 16.53 9.15
CA GLY A 139 -17.14 15.76 9.20
C GLY A 139 -16.92 14.42 9.91
N ASP A 140 -17.42 13.33 9.32
CA ASP A 140 -17.22 11.97 9.83
C ASP A 140 -15.85 11.37 9.47
N GLU A 141 -15.06 12.09 8.66
CA GLU A 141 -13.76 11.64 8.19
C GLU A 141 -12.63 12.16 9.08
N ARG A 142 -11.53 11.40 9.14
CA ARG A 142 -10.29 11.81 9.81
C ARG A 142 -9.18 11.96 8.78
N TRP A 143 -8.56 13.14 8.79
CA TRP A 143 -7.49 13.51 7.88
C TRP A 143 -6.16 13.51 8.62
N LEU A 144 -5.13 12.98 7.96
CA LEU A 144 -3.75 13.10 8.41
C LEU A 144 -3.09 14.25 7.66
N HIS A 145 -2.81 15.33 8.39
CA HIS A 145 -2.05 16.46 7.91
C HIS A 145 -0.58 16.27 8.29
N ILE A 146 0.31 16.31 7.31
CA ILE A 146 1.76 16.18 7.51
C ILE A 146 2.42 17.46 7.04
N GLU A 147 3.11 18.15 7.93
CA GLU A 147 3.96 19.30 7.60
C GLU A 147 5.41 18.87 7.67
N THR A 148 6.18 19.17 6.64
CA THR A 148 7.62 18.91 6.59
C THR A 148 8.38 20.22 6.51
N PHE A 149 9.36 20.41 7.38
CA PHE A 149 10.26 21.56 7.41
C PHE A 149 11.67 21.08 7.08
N MET A 150 12.19 21.51 5.94
CA MET A 150 13.54 21.23 5.48
C MET A 150 14.40 22.48 5.51
N ARG A 151 15.59 22.38 6.09
CA ARG A 151 16.54 23.49 6.10
C ARG A 151 17.19 23.67 4.72
N PRO A 152 17.49 24.92 4.30
CA PRO A 152 17.36 26.15 5.09
C PRO A 152 15.96 26.80 5.10
N ALA A 153 15.06 26.54 4.13
CA ALA A 153 13.85 27.36 4.00
C ALA A 153 12.67 26.69 3.24
N LEU A 154 12.58 25.36 3.18
CA LEU A 154 11.47 24.70 2.48
C LEU A 154 10.48 24.10 3.49
N SER A 155 9.21 24.52 3.39
CA SER A 155 8.11 23.93 4.14
C SER A 155 7.06 23.41 3.16
N LEU A 156 6.61 22.17 3.35
CA LEU A 156 5.54 21.56 2.56
C LEU A 156 4.47 21.01 3.49
N GLY A 157 3.21 21.15 3.09
CA GLY A 157 2.06 20.56 3.76
C GLY A 157 1.41 19.52 2.87
N PHE A 158 1.08 18.37 3.45
CA PHE A 158 0.46 17.25 2.77
C PHE A 158 -0.79 16.82 3.54
N ARG A 159 -1.86 16.51 2.82
CA ARG A 159 -3.11 16.04 3.39
C ARG A 159 -3.50 14.71 2.80
N VAL A 160 -3.48 13.67 3.62
CA VAL A 160 -3.92 12.32 3.22
C VAL A 160 -5.02 11.82 4.13
N ARG A 161 -5.76 10.81 3.67
CA ARG A 161 -6.74 10.09 4.49
C ARG A 161 -6.70 8.60 4.19
N ALA A 162 -7.26 7.83 5.12
CA ALA A 162 -7.68 6.47 4.83
C ALA A 162 -9.01 6.53 4.05
N TRP A 163 -9.06 5.92 2.87
CA TRP A 163 -10.28 5.88 2.06
C TRP A 163 -11.19 4.73 2.50
N LYS A 164 -10.60 3.71 3.12
CA LYS A 164 -11.27 2.61 3.77
C LYS A 164 -10.66 2.41 5.15
N GLN A 165 -11.45 1.85 6.08
CA GLN A 165 -10.98 1.46 7.40
C GLN A 165 -9.72 0.57 7.34
N GLN A 166 -9.65 -0.32 6.34
CA GLN A 166 -8.51 -1.19 6.13
C GLN A 166 -7.21 -0.43 5.83
N ASP A 167 -7.26 0.72 5.15
CA ASP A 167 -6.04 1.49 4.82
C ASP A 167 -5.35 1.99 6.11
N ALA A 168 -6.17 2.40 7.10
CA ALA A 168 -5.68 2.85 8.40
C ALA A 168 -5.11 1.67 9.22
N VAL A 169 -5.79 0.53 9.19
CA VAL A 169 -5.33 -0.72 9.84
C VAL A 169 -4.00 -1.19 9.22
N ASP A 170 -3.91 -1.17 7.90
CA ASP A 170 -2.71 -1.56 7.16
C ASP A 170 -1.56 -0.59 7.44
N LEU A 171 -1.83 0.71 7.60
CA LEU A 171 -0.79 1.69 7.96
C LEU A 171 -0.24 1.41 9.36
N LEU A 172 -1.12 1.19 10.35
CA LEU A 172 -0.70 0.84 11.70
C LEU A 172 0.11 -0.46 11.73
N ALA A 173 -0.34 -1.48 11.01
CA ALA A 173 0.36 -2.76 10.92
C ALA A 173 1.75 -2.57 10.29
N THR A 174 1.87 -1.73 9.27
CA THR A 174 3.16 -1.43 8.65
C THR A 174 4.10 -0.71 9.60
N LEU A 175 3.63 0.28 10.36
CA LEU A 175 4.45 1.04 11.31
C LEU A 175 4.88 0.22 12.55
N ARG A 176 4.04 -0.72 13.01
CA ARG A 176 4.31 -1.51 14.22
C ARG A 176 5.14 -2.76 13.96
N VAL A 177 4.80 -3.51 12.91
CA VAL A 177 5.33 -4.87 12.69
C VAL A 177 6.02 -5.03 11.34
N GLY A 178 6.19 -3.93 10.59
CA GLY A 178 6.98 -3.94 9.35
C GLY A 178 6.44 -4.86 8.26
N LYS A 179 5.12 -5.09 8.19
CA LYS A 179 4.49 -6.02 7.24
C LYS A 179 4.68 -5.61 5.77
N ARG A 180 3.70 -4.90 5.20
CA ARG A 180 3.63 -4.56 3.77
C ARG A 180 3.90 -3.07 3.59
N GLY A 181 4.17 -2.61 2.37
CA GLY A 181 4.08 -1.17 2.11
C GLY A 181 2.62 -0.74 2.15
N THR A 182 2.34 0.42 2.75
CA THR A 182 0.99 1.00 2.80
C THR A 182 1.04 2.44 2.32
N SER A 183 0.12 2.80 1.42
CA SER A 183 -0.06 4.17 0.96
C SER A 183 -1.37 4.77 1.44
N LEU A 184 -1.32 6.04 1.82
CA LEU A 184 -2.49 6.91 1.98
C LEU A 184 -2.49 7.96 0.88
N HIS A 185 -3.69 8.42 0.52
CA HIS A 185 -3.87 9.35 -0.59
C HIS A 185 -4.76 10.53 -0.17
N GLY A 186 -4.41 11.73 -0.64
CA GLY A 186 -5.18 12.96 -0.48
C GLY A 186 -6.34 13.09 -1.47
N PRO A 187 -7.25 14.07 -1.27
CA PRO A 187 -8.36 14.29 -2.18
C PRO A 187 -7.84 14.91 -3.49
N ARG A 188 -8.55 14.64 -4.58
CA ARG A 188 -8.22 15.18 -5.91
C ARG A 188 -9.33 16.14 -6.34
N ALA A 189 -8.97 17.30 -6.91
CA ALA A 189 -9.94 18.22 -7.50
C ALA A 189 -10.27 17.87 -8.97
N ASP A 190 -9.39 17.13 -9.66
CA ASP A 190 -9.39 16.97 -11.11
C ASP A 190 -9.14 15.54 -11.62
N GLY A 191 -8.99 14.56 -10.72
CA GLY A 191 -8.70 13.16 -11.07
C GLY A 191 -7.20 12.79 -11.22
N GLN A 192 -6.25 13.72 -11.03
CA GLN A 192 -4.79 13.45 -11.03
C GLN A 192 -4.16 13.35 -9.64
N THR A 193 -2.92 12.82 -9.49
CA THR A 193 -2.28 12.45 -8.19
C THR A 193 -2.29 13.61 -7.20
N GLY A 194 -3.10 13.46 -6.14
CA GLY A 194 -3.03 14.33 -4.96
C GLY A 194 -1.86 13.91 -4.06
N ASP A 195 -1.87 14.34 -2.81
CA ASP A 195 -0.80 13.98 -1.88
C ASP A 195 -0.78 12.47 -1.63
N VAL A 196 0.42 11.91 -1.53
CA VAL A 196 0.64 10.50 -1.24
C VAL A 196 1.62 10.38 -0.10
N VAL A 197 1.27 9.56 0.88
CA VAL A 197 2.18 9.11 1.93
C VAL A 197 2.34 7.62 1.75
N TYR A 198 3.56 7.15 1.59
CA TYR A 198 3.89 5.74 1.44
C TYR A 198 4.91 5.33 2.48
N VAL A 199 4.58 4.30 3.25
CA VAL A 199 5.44 3.76 4.30
C VAL A 199 5.68 2.28 4.01
N TRP A 200 6.91 1.82 4.18
CA TRP A 200 7.23 0.40 4.15
C TRP A 200 8.39 0.09 5.08
N HIS A 201 8.62 -1.19 5.31
CA HIS A 201 9.72 -1.67 6.13
C HIS A 201 10.82 -2.30 5.27
N GLU A 202 12.07 -2.02 5.63
CA GLU A 202 13.27 -2.55 4.98
C GLU A 202 14.42 -2.67 6.00
N GLY A 203 14.88 -3.90 6.26
CA GLY A 203 15.87 -4.15 7.31
C GLY A 203 15.26 -3.95 8.70
N ASP A 204 15.88 -3.10 9.51
CA ASP A 204 15.42 -2.73 10.86
C ASP A 204 14.76 -1.33 10.90
N GLU A 205 14.52 -0.73 9.73
CA GLU A 205 14.03 0.63 9.60
C GLU A 205 12.75 0.69 8.77
N HIS A 206 11.98 1.75 8.97
CA HIS A 206 10.90 2.11 8.06
C HIS A 206 11.39 3.13 7.06
N ARG A 207 10.95 2.98 5.82
CA ARG A 207 11.09 3.99 4.77
C ARG A 207 9.79 4.76 4.68
N LEU A 208 9.92 6.07 4.53
CA LEU A 208 8.82 7.01 4.36
C LEU A 208 9.06 7.80 3.08
N SER A 209 8.08 7.79 2.19
CA SER A 209 8.02 8.69 1.04
C SER A 209 6.74 9.50 1.10
N ILE A 210 6.86 10.82 1.00
CA ILE A 210 5.72 11.73 0.95
C ILE A 210 5.85 12.56 -0.31
N ALA A 211 4.83 12.58 -1.15
CA ALA A 211 4.87 13.28 -2.41
C ALA A 211 3.60 14.10 -2.64
N THR A 212 3.75 15.19 -3.39
CA THR A 212 2.64 16.01 -3.88
C THR A 212 2.79 16.23 -5.40
N GLY A 213 1.68 16.25 -6.13
CA GLY A 213 1.63 16.70 -7.53
C GLY A 213 1.43 15.63 -8.61
N VAL A 214 1.41 16.12 -9.86
CA VAL A 214 1.13 15.37 -11.10
C VAL A 214 2.39 14.66 -11.64
N ALA A 215 2.18 13.57 -12.40
CA ALA A 215 3.16 12.55 -12.79
C ALA A 215 4.45 13.01 -13.51
N GLN A 216 4.63 14.31 -13.75
CA GLN A 216 5.81 14.89 -14.42
C GLN A 216 6.57 15.92 -13.56
N THR A 217 6.03 16.37 -12.42
CA THR A 217 6.64 17.41 -11.55
C THR A 217 6.39 17.15 -10.05
N ALA A 218 6.24 15.89 -9.65
CA ALA A 218 5.98 15.56 -8.25
C ALA A 218 7.20 15.88 -7.38
N LEU A 219 7.00 16.68 -6.34
CA LEU A 219 8.00 16.91 -5.30
C LEU A 219 7.83 15.82 -4.25
N ALA A 220 8.89 15.07 -3.97
CA ALA A 220 8.90 13.99 -3.00
C ALA A 220 9.94 14.25 -1.90
N ILE A 221 9.55 13.89 -0.68
CA ILE A 221 10.41 13.82 0.49
C ILE A 221 10.58 12.36 0.84
N HIS A 222 11.83 11.97 1.09
CA HIS A 222 12.19 10.64 1.53
C HIS A 222 12.87 10.72 2.89
N ALA A 223 12.45 9.85 3.81
CA ALA A 223 13.01 9.76 5.14
C ALA A 223 13.03 8.31 5.61
N ARG A 224 13.85 8.03 6.61
CA ARG A 224 13.89 6.77 7.34
C ARG A 224 13.33 7.01 8.73
N LEU A 225 12.63 6.05 9.30
CA LEU A 225 12.16 6.10 10.69
C LEU A 225 12.79 4.94 11.45
N THR A 226 13.25 5.22 12.67
CA THR A 226 13.57 4.15 13.63
C THR A 226 12.29 3.42 14.04
N PRO A 227 12.39 2.19 14.60
CA PRO A 227 11.24 1.51 15.18
C PRO A 227 10.52 2.35 16.24
N GLU A 228 11.27 3.11 17.05
CA GLU A 228 10.70 4.02 18.06
C GLU A 228 9.87 5.15 17.42
N ALA A 229 10.41 5.82 16.40
CA ALA A 229 9.69 6.88 15.68
C ALA A 229 8.45 6.35 14.95
N ALA A 230 8.54 5.17 14.35
CA ALA A 230 7.41 4.52 13.68
C ALA A 230 6.31 4.13 14.69
N ASN A 231 6.69 3.55 15.84
CA ASN A 231 5.74 3.20 16.90
C ASN A 231 5.07 4.43 17.51
N ALA A 232 5.82 5.51 17.77
CA ALA A 232 5.24 6.75 18.29
C ALA A 232 4.20 7.36 17.33
N LEU A 233 4.48 7.32 16.01
CA LEU A 233 3.49 7.71 15.01
C LEU A 233 2.27 6.80 15.03
N ALA A 234 2.46 5.47 15.11
CA ALA A 234 1.36 4.52 15.18
C ALA A 234 0.48 4.71 16.43
N ASP A 235 1.11 4.92 17.59
CA ASP A 235 0.42 5.18 18.86
C ASP A 235 -0.39 6.48 18.79
N TYR A 236 0.18 7.55 18.25
CA TYR A 236 -0.54 8.81 18.02
C TYR A 236 -1.76 8.60 17.10
N LEU A 237 -1.60 7.94 15.96
CA LEU A 237 -2.70 7.67 15.02
C LEU A 237 -3.82 6.84 15.65
N GLN A 238 -3.48 5.86 16.50
CA GLN A 238 -4.46 5.05 17.21
C GLN A 238 -5.18 5.86 18.30
N GLN A 239 -4.46 6.64 19.12
CA GLN A 239 -5.03 7.47 20.20
C GLN A 239 -5.98 8.55 19.65
N THR A 240 -5.62 9.14 18.52
CA THR A 240 -6.44 10.12 17.80
C THR A 240 -7.52 9.48 16.94
N GLY A 241 -7.76 8.17 17.06
CA GLY A 241 -8.81 7.42 16.37
C GLY A 241 -8.74 7.44 14.84
N PHE A 242 -7.59 7.80 14.25
CA PHE A 242 -7.38 7.76 12.81
C PHE A 242 -7.54 6.34 12.26
N ALA A 243 -7.05 5.35 13.02
CA ALA A 243 -7.36 3.95 12.82
C ALA A 243 -8.25 3.45 13.95
N PRO A 244 -9.20 2.54 13.68
CA PRO A 244 -9.97 1.90 14.73
C PRO A 244 -9.04 1.13 15.64
N VAL A 245 -9.33 1.14 16.95
CA VAL A 245 -8.79 0.13 17.85
C VAL A 245 -9.33 -1.22 17.36
N PRO A 246 -8.48 -2.23 17.10
CA PRO A 246 -8.97 -3.55 16.78
C PRO A 246 -9.91 -3.97 17.90
N GLN A 247 -11.19 -4.19 17.57
CA GLN A 247 -12.09 -4.89 18.48
C GLN A 247 -11.46 -6.26 18.63
N ASN A 248 -10.88 -6.56 19.79
CA ASN A 248 -10.66 -7.94 20.15
C ASN A 248 -12.03 -8.59 20.05
N ASP A 249 -12.20 -9.51 19.11
CA ASP A 249 -13.35 -10.39 19.07
C ASP A 249 -13.52 -10.91 20.50
N ALA A 250 -14.60 -10.49 21.15
CA ALA A 250 -14.93 -10.96 22.48
C ALA A 250 -14.94 -12.50 22.39
N GLU A 251 -14.14 -13.16 23.23
CA GLU A 251 -14.25 -14.60 23.44
C GLU A 251 -15.74 -14.92 23.61
N PRO A 252 -16.31 -15.83 22.80
CA PRO A 252 -17.67 -16.28 23.04
C PRO A 252 -17.70 -16.93 24.42
N ALA A 253 -18.49 -16.33 25.30
CA ALA A 253 -18.80 -16.85 26.64
C ALA A 253 -19.50 -18.21 26.59
#